data_AF-G7J909-F1
#
_entry.id   AF-G7J909-F1
#
_cell.length_a   1.000
_cell.length_b   1.000
_cell.length_c   1.000
_cell.angle_alpha   90.00
_cell.angle_beta   90.00
_cell.angle_gamma   90.00
#
_symmetry.space_group_name_H-M   'P 1'
#
loop_
_entity.id
_entity.type
_entity.pdbx_description
1 polymer ?
#
loop_
_entity_poly.entity_id
_entity_poly.type
_entity_poly.pdbx_seq_one_letter_code
_entity_poly.pdbx_strand_id
1 'polypeptide(L)'
;MRSKTTPVVELERHHADVNVIVWAPRCLKHICSGGDDAHALIWELPAVAGPNGIDPMTMNSAGCEINQLQWCAAQPDWIAIAFANKMQLLRVRV
;
A
#
# COMPACT_ATOMS: atom_id res chain seq x y z
N MET A 1 -21.70 17.75 -7.59
CA MET A 1 -21.63 17.29 -6.18
C MET A 1 -21.50 15.77 -6.21
N ARG A 2 -20.32 15.19 -5.90
CA ARG A 2 -20.18 13.72 -5.86
C ARG A 2 -20.97 13.19 -4.66
N SER A 3 -21.67 12.08 -4.83
CA SER A 3 -22.28 11.35 -3.72
C SER A 3 -21.20 11.01 -2.70
N LYS A 4 -21.41 11.32 -1.43
CA LYS A 4 -20.42 11.10 -0.34
C LYS A 4 -20.13 9.62 -0.09
N THR A 5 -20.88 8.71 -0.70
CA THR A 5 -20.82 7.27 -0.45
C THR A 5 -20.29 6.45 -1.62
N THR A 6 -20.06 7.06 -2.79
CA THR A 6 -19.47 6.34 -3.93
C THR A 6 -17.94 6.40 -3.82
N PRO A 7 -17.24 5.25 -3.86
CA PRO A 7 -15.78 5.23 -3.81
C PRO A 7 -15.20 6.07 -4.95
N VAL A 8 -14.09 6.76 -4.67
CA VAL A 8 -13.37 7.53 -5.71
C VAL A 8 -12.63 6.60 -6.66
N VAL A 9 -12.04 5.54 -6.11
CA VAL A 9 -11.36 4.44 -6.80
C VAL A 9 -11.29 3.23 -5.87
N GLU A 10 -11.23 2.04 -6.45
CA GLU A 10 -10.98 0.76 -5.77
C GLU A 10 -9.64 0.20 -6.26
N LEU A 11 -8.82 -0.33 -5.34
CA LEU A 11 -7.48 -0.85 -5.62
C LEU A 11 -7.49 -2.38 -5.51
N GLU A 12 -7.58 -3.06 -6.65
CA GLU A 12 -7.96 -4.49 -6.72
C GLU A 12 -6.80 -5.38 -7.21
N ARG A 13 -5.73 -5.51 -6.42
CA ARG A 13 -4.60 -6.40 -6.78
C ARG A 13 -4.13 -7.34 -5.68
N HIS A 14 -4.71 -7.25 -4.49
CA HIS A 14 -4.51 -8.30 -3.49
C HIS A 14 -5.31 -9.54 -3.88
N HIS A 15 -4.73 -10.72 -3.61
CA HIS A 15 -5.37 -12.01 -3.86
C HIS A 15 -6.02 -12.63 -2.62
N ALA A 16 -5.99 -11.91 -1.50
CA ALA A 16 -6.62 -12.24 -0.23
C ALA A 16 -6.95 -10.94 0.52
N ASP A 17 -7.43 -11.05 1.76
CA ASP A 17 -7.89 -9.91 2.55
C ASP A 17 -6.77 -8.86 2.76
N VAL A 18 -7.15 -7.59 2.67
CA VAL A 18 -6.28 -6.46 2.98
C VAL A 18 -6.38 -6.15 4.47
N ASN A 19 -5.28 -6.32 5.18
CA ASN A 19 -5.25 -6.17 6.64
C ASN A 19 -4.87 -4.77 7.07
N VAL A 20 -3.96 -4.13 6.32
CA VAL A 20 -3.33 -2.88 6.74
C VAL A 20 -3.09 -1.93 5.57
N ILE A 21 -3.17 -0.62 5.87
CA ILE A 21 -2.85 0.46 4.92
C ILE A 21 -2.05 1.56 5.61
N VAL A 22 -1.17 2.23 4.87
CA VAL A 22 -0.42 3.41 5.34
C VAL A 22 -0.14 4.38 4.20
N TRP A 23 -0.31 5.68 4.45
CA TRP A 23 0.02 6.74 3.49
C TRP A 23 1.49 7.15 3.60
N ALA A 24 2.07 7.56 2.47
CA ALA A 24 3.39 8.16 2.50
C ALA A 24 3.35 9.54 3.18
N PRO A 25 4.30 9.86 4.07
CA PRO A 25 4.27 11.10 4.84
C PRO A 25 4.58 12.35 4.00
N ARG A 26 5.25 12.20 2.85
CA ARG A 26 5.64 13.32 1.97
C ARG A 26 5.05 13.28 0.56
N CYS A 27 4.34 12.21 0.20
CA CYS A 27 3.72 12.09 -1.11
C CYS A 27 2.22 11.79 -0.94
N LEU A 28 1.39 12.76 -1.34
CA LEU A 28 -0.06 12.64 -1.25
C LEU A 28 -0.65 11.60 -2.22
N LYS A 29 0.17 11.07 -3.13
CA LYS A 29 -0.25 10.08 -4.12
C LYS A 29 0.14 8.66 -3.74
N HIS A 30 1.00 8.47 -2.73
CA HIS A 30 1.49 7.14 -2.40
C HIS A 30 0.80 6.56 -1.18
N ILE A 31 0.33 5.34 -1.35
CA ILE A 31 -0.23 4.50 -0.30
C ILE A 31 0.44 3.13 -0.39
N CYS A 32 0.62 2.47 0.74
CA CYS A 32 1.07 1.11 0.83
C CYS A 32 0.00 0.29 1.53
N SER A 33 -0.36 -0.87 0.98
CA SER A 33 -1.28 -1.83 1.58
C SER A 33 -0.58 -3.16 1.81
N GLY A 34 -1.03 -3.94 2.79
CA GLY A 34 -0.54 -5.28 3.08
C GLY A 34 -1.69 -6.23 3.41
N GLY A 35 -1.57 -7.51 3.03
CA GLY A 35 -2.64 -8.49 3.19
C GLY A 35 -2.19 -9.92 3.50
N ASP A 36 -3.18 -10.82 3.54
CA ASP A 36 -3.03 -12.26 3.78
C ASP A 36 -2.34 -13.00 2.64
N ASP A 37 -2.29 -12.39 1.46
CA ASP A 37 -1.53 -12.87 0.31
C ASP A 37 -0.02 -12.70 0.47
N ALA A 38 0.42 -12.29 1.66
CA ALA A 38 1.80 -12.00 2.01
C ALA A 38 2.44 -10.92 1.12
N HIS A 39 1.64 -10.08 0.46
CA HIS A 39 2.13 -9.00 -0.39
C HIS A 39 1.95 -7.64 0.27
N ALA A 40 2.96 -6.79 0.14
CA ALA A 40 2.84 -5.35 0.32
C ALA A 40 2.83 -4.66 -1.05
N LEU A 41 1.77 -3.93 -1.34
CA LEU A 41 1.55 -3.23 -2.61
C LEU A 41 1.74 -1.73 -2.38
N ILE A 42 2.64 -1.12 -3.13
CA ILE A 42 2.85 0.33 -3.14
C ILE A 42 2.15 0.89 -4.37
N TRP A 43 1.22 1.80 -4.14
CA TRP A 43 0.36 2.39 -5.15
C TRP A 43 0.75 3.84 -5.40
N GLU A 44 0.64 4.28 -6.65
CA GLU A 44 0.59 5.69 -7.02
C GLU A 44 -0.80 6.05 -7.53
N LEU A 45 -1.47 6.94 -6.81
CA LEU A 45 -2.80 7.41 -7.15
C LEU A 45 -2.71 8.47 -8.25
N PRO A 46 -3.32 8.23 -9.43
CA PRO A 46 -3.42 9.24 -10.47
C PRO A 46 -4.41 10.33 -10.05
N ALA A 47 -4.32 11.50 -10.68
CA ALA A 47 -5.32 12.56 -10.48
C ALA A 47 -6.72 12.13 -10.95
N VAL A 48 -6.79 11.23 -11.94
CA VAL A 48 -8.01 10.64 -12.49
C VAL A 48 -7.75 9.15 -12.73
N ALA A 49 -8.57 8.27 -12.16
CA ALA A 49 -8.47 6.84 -12.40
C ALA A 49 -8.91 6.50 -13.84
N GLY A 50 -8.10 5.70 -14.53
CA GLY A 50 -8.44 5.17 -15.86
C GLY A 50 -9.41 3.98 -15.79
N PRO A 51 -9.93 3.52 -16.92
CA PRO A 51 -10.91 2.43 -16.97
C PRO A 51 -10.33 1.06 -16.56
N ASN A 52 -9.00 0.92 -16.54
CA ASN A 52 -8.31 -0.37 -16.31
C ASN A 52 -7.95 -0.60 -14.83
N GLY A 53 -8.43 0.25 -13.92
CA GLY A 53 -7.98 0.27 -12.53
C GLY A 53 -6.58 0.87 -12.38
N ILE A 54 -6.02 0.76 -11.17
CA ILE A 54 -4.68 1.22 -10.83
C ILE A 54 -3.84 -0.01 -10.51
N ASP A 55 -2.73 -0.19 -11.20
CA ASP A 55 -1.74 -1.21 -10.84
C ASP A 55 -0.77 -0.65 -9.79
N PRO A 56 -0.29 -1.47 -8.84
CA PRO A 56 0.74 -1.06 -7.90
C PRO A 56 2.04 -0.79 -8.65
N MET A 57 2.76 0.26 -8.25
CA MET A 57 4.11 0.52 -8.76
C MET A 57 5.10 -0.56 -8.35
N THR A 58 4.90 -1.14 -7.16
CA THR A 58 5.81 -2.14 -6.60
C THR A 58 5.04 -3.10 -5.73
N MET A 59 5.46 -4.37 -5.77
CA MET A 59 4.97 -5.44 -4.91
C MET A 59 6.17 -6.05 -4.18
N ASN A 60 6.05 -6.20 -2.86
CA ASN A 60 7.01 -6.91 -2.03
C ASN A 60 6.35 -8.14 -1.41
N SER A 61 7.08 -9.26 -1.36
CA SER A 61 6.60 -10.49 -0.72
C SER A 61 7.20 -10.63 0.68
N ALA A 62 6.34 -10.59 1.70
CA ALA A 62 6.72 -10.71 3.09
C ALA A 62 6.99 -12.17 3.51
N GLY A 63 6.33 -13.14 2.86
CA GLY A 63 6.47 -14.58 3.13
C GLY A 63 5.45 -15.15 4.13
N CYS A 64 4.66 -14.29 4.77
CA CYS A 64 3.46 -14.63 5.55
C CYS A 64 2.53 -13.41 5.54
N GLU A 65 1.32 -13.56 6.07
CA GLU A 65 0.35 -12.48 6.19
C GLU A 65 0.95 -11.22 6.84
N ILE A 66 0.68 -10.07 6.21
CA ILE A 66 1.16 -8.79 6.70
C ILE A 66 0.16 -8.26 7.71
N ASN A 67 0.63 -8.08 8.95
CA ASN A 67 -0.19 -7.63 10.08
C ASN A 67 0.08 -6.17 10.47
N GLN A 68 1.21 -5.60 10.01
CA GLN A 68 1.53 -4.20 10.31
C GLN A 68 2.42 -3.58 9.22
N LEU A 69 2.07 -2.36 8.82
CA LEU A 69 2.88 -1.49 7.97
C LEU A 69 3.10 -0.16 8.68
N GLN A 70 4.32 0.39 8.59
CA GLN A 70 4.64 1.74 9.05
C GLN A 70 5.57 2.44 8.06
N TRP A 71 5.11 3.57 7.53
CA TRP A 71 5.94 4.47 6.74
C TRP A 71 6.67 5.44 7.67
N CYS A 72 8.00 5.51 7.58
CA CYS A 72 8.77 6.37 8.46
C CYS A 72 8.60 7.86 8.09
N ALA A 73 8.05 8.66 9.01
CA ALA A 73 7.91 10.10 8.82
C ALA A 73 9.26 10.84 8.78
N ALA A 74 10.24 10.37 9.55
CA ALA A 74 11.59 10.96 9.61
C ALA A 74 12.49 10.53 8.44
N GLN A 75 12.25 9.34 7.88
CA GLN A 75 12.96 8.84 6.69
C GLN A 75 11.95 8.34 5.65
N PRO A 76 11.37 9.26 4.84
CA PRO A 76 10.22 8.95 3.97
C PRO A 76 10.50 7.96 2.84
N ASP A 77 11.73 7.52 2.66
CA ASP A 77 12.08 6.45 1.73
C ASP A 77 11.94 5.06 2.38
N TRP A 78 11.55 4.95 3.65
CA TRP A 78 11.54 3.69 4.38
C TRP A 78 10.15 3.28 4.85
N ILE A 79 9.85 1.99 4.65
CA ILE A 79 8.66 1.32 5.16
C ILE A 79 9.10 0.10 5.96
N ALA A 80 8.54 -0.04 7.17
CA ALA A 80 8.66 -1.24 7.99
C ALA A 80 7.44 -2.15 7.78
N ILE A 81 7.68 -3.45 7.64
CA ILE A 81 6.66 -4.48 7.41
C ILE A 81 6.82 -5.58 8.45
N ALA A 82 5.81 -5.82 9.28
CA ALA A 82 5.80 -6.92 10.24
C ALA A 82 4.87 -8.04 9.77
N PHE A 83 5.39 -9.27 9.84
CA PHE A 83 4.73 -10.50 9.39
C PHE A 83 5.34 -11.67 10.18
N ALA A 84 4.54 -12.70 10.48
CA ALA A 84 4.94 -13.81 11.33
C ALA A 84 5.69 -13.34 12.61
N ASN A 85 6.96 -13.75 12.78
CA ASN A 85 7.83 -13.39 13.91
C ASN A 85 9.00 -12.47 13.52
N LYS A 86 8.91 -11.74 12.40
CA LYS A 86 10.00 -10.90 11.87
C LYS A 86 9.48 -9.57 11.32
N MET A 87 10.43 -8.68 11.01
CA MET A 87 10.16 -7.41 10.33
C MET A 87 11.16 -7.20 9.20
N GLN A 88 10.71 -6.61 8.09
CA GLN A 88 11.57 -6.13 7.00
C GLN A 88 11.52 -4.61 6.93
N LEU A 89 12.60 -4.02 6.43
CA LEU A 89 12.67 -2.63 6.03
C LEU A 89 12.82 -2.57 4.52
N LEU A 90 11.89 -1.89 3.85
CA LEU A 90 11.96 -1.62 2.43
C LEU A 90 12.36 -0.19 2.19
N ARG A 91 13.27 0.01 1.23
CA ARG A 91 13.57 1.33 0.71
C ARG A 91 12.75 1.58 -0.55
N VAL A 92 11.82 2.52 -0.48
CA VAL A 92 10.96 2.97 -1.57
C VAL A 92 11.59 4.21 -2.20
N ARG A 93 11.70 4.24 -3.52
CA ARG A 93 12.06 5.47 -4.24
C ARG A 93 10.76 6.23 -4.48
N VAL A 94 10.50 7.19 -3.60
CA VAL A 94 9.29 8.02 -3.56
C VAL A 94 9.52 9.34 -4.25
#